data_AF-A0A7V9Q3U3-F1
#
_entry.id   AF-A0A7V9Q3U3-F1
#
_cell.length_a   1.000
_cell.length_b   1.000
_cell.length_c   1.000
_cell.angle_alpha   90.00
_cell.angle_beta   90.00
_cell.angle_gamma   90.00
#
_symmetry.space_group_name_H-M   'P 1'
#
loop_
_entity.id
_entity.type
_entity.pdbx_description
1 polymer ?
#
loop_
_entity_poly.entity_id
_entity_poly.type
_entity_poly.pdbx_seq_one_letter_code
_entity_poly.pdbx_strand_id
1 'polypeptide(L)'
;TYFRAYQSIATTEEARGNLKRILAGSLPVPGMTLRERDRFDIITALMSRGDPEAQKLLAGQKTDTDDARRYAYAANAASASAETKRRYFDAYLNDKELAESWIESSVAPFNSPLQSSLTLPHLKPALRALSALKRTRKIFFINNWLGAFIGGQCSAEALGTVQDFLRREASLDRDLRLKVLEATDGLERCVRIKQKFKVQGSKFNEERVSVDS
;
A
#
# COMPACT_ATOMS: atom_id res chain seq x y z
N THR A 1 -2.09 -16.23 -7.03
CA THR A 1 -1.33 -16.94 -8.08
C THR A 1 0.15 -16.75 -7.82
N TYR A 2 1.01 -17.66 -8.30
CA TYR A 2 2.48 -17.51 -8.19
C TYR A 2 2.97 -16.18 -8.77
N PHE A 3 2.35 -15.70 -9.85
CA PHE A 3 2.67 -14.41 -10.45
C PHE A 3 2.41 -13.22 -9.53
N ARG A 4 1.27 -13.18 -8.82
CA ARG A 4 0.98 -12.10 -7.87
C ARG A 4 1.95 -12.09 -6.69
N ALA A 5 2.39 -13.27 -6.23
CA ALA A 5 3.43 -13.36 -5.23
C ALA A 5 4.77 -12.84 -5.76
N TYR A 6 5.15 -13.18 -6.99
CA TYR A 6 6.33 -12.64 -7.64
C TYR A 6 6.29 -11.10 -7.75
N GLN A 7 5.15 -10.53 -8.19
CA GLN A 7 4.94 -9.07 -8.25
C GLN A 7 5.12 -8.39 -6.89
N SER A 8 4.70 -9.03 -5.79
CA SER A 8 4.81 -8.43 -4.45
C SER A 8 6.25 -8.45 -3.90
N ILE A 9 7.10 -9.38 -4.34
CA ILE A 9 8.48 -9.51 -3.84
C ILE A 9 9.57 -8.99 -4.79
N ALA A 10 9.23 -8.66 -6.04
CA ALA A 10 10.16 -8.19 -7.08
C ALA A 10 10.76 -6.80 -6.79
N THR A 11 11.67 -6.71 -5.82
CA THR A 11 12.25 -5.46 -5.29
C THR A 11 13.61 -5.11 -5.89
N THR A 12 14.40 -6.11 -6.30
CA THR A 12 15.69 -5.93 -6.97
C THR A 12 15.52 -5.36 -8.38
N GLU A 13 16.57 -4.73 -8.91
CA GLU A 13 16.59 -4.26 -10.30
C GLU A 13 16.30 -5.37 -11.31
N GLU A 14 16.93 -6.54 -11.18
CA GLU A 14 16.68 -7.69 -12.05
C GLU A 14 15.20 -8.10 -12.05
N ALA A 15 14.63 -8.28 -10.85
CA ALA A 15 13.23 -8.67 -10.71
C ALA A 15 12.25 -7.63 -11.30
N ARG A 16 12.55 -6.33 -11.16
CA ARG A 16 11.80 -5.25 -11.84
C ARG A 16 11.98 -5.31 -13.36
N GLY A 17 13.19 -5.62 -13.84
CA GLY A 17 13.47 -5.90 -15.24
C GLY A 17 12.61 -7.03 -15.79
N ASN A 18 12.47 -8.13 -15.05
CA ASN A 18 11.57 -9.24 -15.42
C ASN A 18 10.11 -8.80 -15.52
N LEU A 19 9.61 -7.99 -14.57
CA LEU A 19 8.27 -7.45 -14.66
C LEU A 19 8.04 -6.62 -15.93
N LYS A 20 9.03 -5.79 -16.32
CA LYS A 20 9.00 -5.03 -17.58
C LYS A 20 9.03 -5.95 -18.80
N ARG A 21 9.87 -6.98 -18.79
CA ARG A 21 9.95 -7.97 -19.88
C ARG A 21 8.66 -8.78 -20.04
N ILE A 22 8.01 -9.15 -18.94
CA ILE A 22 6.70 -9.81 -18.92
C ILE A 22 5.64 -8.87 -19.50
N LEU A 23 5.60 -7.61 -19.05
CA LEU A 23 4.67 -6.60 -19.56
C LEU A 23 4.82 -6.37 -21.09
N ALA A 24 6.07 -6.40 -21.58
CA ALA A 24 6.40 -6.28 -22.99
C ALA A 24 6.16 -7.57 -23.81
N GLY A 25 5.83 -8.69 -23.16
CA GLY A 25 5.64 -10.00 -23.82
C GLY A 25 6.94 -10.73 -24.20
N SER A 26 8.10 -10.14 -23.89
CA SER A 26 9.43 -10.73 -24.17
C SER A 26 9.86 -11.82 -23.18
N LEU A 27 9.17 -11.94 -22.04
CA LEU A 27 9.36 -13.02 -21.08
C LEU A 27 8.00 -13.71 -20.82
N PRO A 28 7.69 -14.82 -21.51
CA PRO A 28 6.44 -15.53 -21.33
C PRO A 28 6.39 -16.21 -19.96
N VAL A 29 5.21 -16.20 -19.33
CA VAL A 29 4.95 -16.95 -18.11
C VAL A 29 4.10 -18.17 -18.48
N PRO A 30 4.64 -19.40 -18.39
CA PRO A 30 3.92 -20.60 -18.80
C PRO A 30 2.54 -20.71 -18.15
N GLY A 31 1.51 -20.97 -18.97
CA GLY A 31 0.13 -21.12 -18.51
C GLY A 31 -0.56 -19.81 -18.09
N MET A 32 0.04 -18.65 -18.38
CA MET A 32 -0.54 -17.35 -18.04
C MET A 32 -0.61 -16.42 -19.24
N THR A 33 -1.81 -15.88 -19.48
CA THR A 33 -2.03 -14.75 -20.40
C THR A 33 -2.25 -13.49 -19.58
N LEU A 34 -1.47 -12.44 -19.85
CA LEU A 34 -1.65 -11.14 -19.20
C LEU A 34 -2.99 -10.52 -19.59
N ARG A 35 -3.86 -10.32 -18.60
CA ARG A 35 -5.09 -9.54 -18.75
C ARG A 35 -4.79 -8.06 -18.54
N GLU A 36 -5.73 -7.19 -18.91
CA GLU A 36 -5.62 -5.74 -18.72
C GLU A 36 -5.24 -5.39 -17.27
N ARG A 37 -5.96 -5.95 -16.29
CA ARG A 37 -5.67 -5.75 -14.87
C ARG A 37 -4.25 -6.19 -14.48
N ASP A 38 -3.76 -7.31 -15.00
CA ASP A 38 -2.41 -7.79 -14.66
C ASP A 38 -1.33 -6.79 -15.13
N ARG A 39 -1.55 -6.12 -16.27
CA ARG A 39 -0.65 -5.09 -16.80
C ARG A 39 -0.59 -3.88 -15.85
N PHE A 40 -1.73 -3.40 -15.38
CA PHE A 40 -1.77 -2.32 -14.39
C PHE A 40 -1.22 -2.75 -13.03
N ASP A 41 -1.43 -4.00 -12.60
CA ASP A 41 -0.86 -4.53 -11.35
C ASP A 41 0.69 -4.56 -11.43
N ILE A 42 1.27 -4.95 -12.58
CA ILE A 42 2.72 -4.84 -12.81
C ILE A 42 3.19 -3.38 -12.70
N ILE A 43 2.50 -2.47 -13.38
CA ILE A 43 2.89 -1.05 -13.40
C ILE A 43 2.78 -0.45 -11.99
N THR A 44 1.71 -0.76 -11.26
CA THR A 44 1.52 -0.34 -9.86
C THR A 44 2.66 -0.85 -8.97
N ALA A 45 3.09 -2.09 -9.16
CA ALA A 45 4.24 -2.66 -8.44
C ALA A 45 5.53 -1.87 -8.74
N LEU A 46 5.79 -1.53 -10.01
CA LEU A 46 6.94 -0.71 -10.43
C LEU A 46 6.86 0.72 -9.86
N MET A 47 5.70 1.37 -9.93
CA MET A 47 5.43 2.70 -9.36
C MET A 47 5.72 2.73 -7.86
N SER A 48 5.26 1.69 -7.14
CA SER A 48 5.46 1.60 -5.69
C SER A 48 6.93 1.49 -5.27
N ARG A 49 7.79 1.08 -6.20
CA ARG A 49 9.24 0.90 -6.01
C ARG A 49 10.07 2.03 -6.64
N GLY A 50 9.42 3.09 -7.12
CA GLY A 50 10.10 4.21 -7.77
C GLY A 50 10.89 3.81 -9.01
N ASP A 51 10.43 2.80 -9.77
CA ASP A 51 11.06 2.47 -11.05
C ASP A 51 10.90 3.65 -12.03
N PRO A 52 12.00 4.15 -12.63
CA PRO A 52 11.97 5.36 -13.45
C PRO A 52 11.15 5.20 -14.74
N GLU A 53 10.94 3.98 -15.21
CA GLU A 53 10.17 3.73 -16.44
C GLU A 53 8.66 3.58 -16.17
N ALA A 54 8.25 3.44 -14.90
CA ALA A 54 6.88 3.09 -14.54
C ALA A 54 5.84 4.09 -15.08
N GLN A 55 6.14 5.40 -15.03
CA GLN A 55 5.23 6.43 -15.55
C GLN A 55 5.08 6.33 -17.08
N LYS A 56 6.17 6.05 -17.80
CA LYS A 56 6.16 5.85 -19.25
C LYS A 56 5.36 4.60 -19.63
N LEU A 57 5.54 3.51 -18.88
CA LEU A 57 4.80 2.27 -19.07
C LEU A 57 3.30 2.45 -18.82
N LEU A 58 2.94 3.27 -17.83
CA LEU A 58 1.55 3.64 -17.56
C LEU A 58 0.95 4.45 -18.72
N ALA A 59 1.67 5.46 -19.21
CA ALA A 59 1.24 6.27 -20.35
C ALA A 59 1.07 5.46 -21.64
N GLY A 60 1.75 4.32 -21.77
CA GLY A 60 1.58 3.38 -22.88
C GLY A 60 0.38 2.43 -22.76
N GLN A 61 -0.38 2.45 -21.65
CA GLN A 61 -1.60 1.64 -21.54
C GLN A 61 -2.80 2.36 -22.15
N LYS A 62 -3.70 1.59 -22.76
CA LYS A 62 -5.01 2.08 -23.18
C LYS A 62 -5.91 2.26 -21.95
N THR A 63 -6.65 3.38 -21.91
CA THR A 63 -7.59 3.71 -20.83
C THR A 63 -8.96 4.05 -21.39
N ASP A 64 -9.43 3.21 -22.32
CA ASP A 64 -10.67 3.41 -23.07
C ASP A 64 -11.90 2.95 -22.27
N THR A 65 -11.70 2.07 -21.30
CA THR A 65 -12.73 1.55 -20.38
C THR A 65 -12.68 2.25 -19.03
N ASP A 66 -13.80 2.23 -18.29
CA ASP A 66 -13.84 2.75 -16.91
C ASP A 66 -12.87 1.99 -16.00
N ASP A 67 -12.82 0.66 -16.14
CA ASP A 67 -11.91 -0.20 -15.39
C ASP A 67 -10.44 0.16 -15.64
N ALA A 68 -10.03 0.37 -16.89
CA ALA A 68 -8.67 0.77 -17.21
C ALA A 68 -8.31 2.14 -16.62
N ARG A 69 -9.23 3.12 -16.65
CA ARG A 69 -9.01 4.44 -16.01
C ARG A 69 -8.89 4.31 -14.49
N ARG A 70 -9.73 3.49 -13.87
CA ARG A 70 -9.68 3.18 -12.44
C ARG A 70 -8.36 2.51 -12.05
N TYR A 71 -7.87 1.55 -12.85
CA TYR A 71 -6.57 0.91 -12.63
C TYR A 71 -5.41 1.89 -12.84
N ALA A 72 -5.50 2.77 -13.83
CA ALA A 72 -4.51 3.84 -14.03
C ALA A 72 -4.48 4.84 -12.85
N TYR A 73 -5.65 5.19 -12.31
CA TYR A 73 -5.78 6.03 -11.11
C TYR A 73 -5.12 5.35 -9.90
N ALA A 74 -5.35 4.05 -9.72
CA ALA A 74 -4.73 3.24 -8.67
C ALA A 74 -3.20 3.14 -8.83
N ALA A 75 -2.70 2.94 -10.05
CA ALA A 75 -1.27 2.91 -10.34
C ALA A 75 -0.58 4.24 -10.02
N ASN A 76 -1.21 5.36 -10.38
CA ASN A 76 -0.71 6.70 -10.04
C ASN A 76 -0.72 6.98 -8.52
N ALA A 77 -1.62 6.36 -7.75
CA ALA A 77 -1.61 6.49 -6.29
C ALA A 77 -0.36 5.86 -5.64
N ALA A 78 0.26 4.89 -6.33
CA ALA A 78 1.48 4.22 -5.88
C ALA A 78 2.76 5.04 -6.08
N SER A 79 2.72 6.19 -6.75
CA SER A 79 3.92 7.02 -6.94
C SER A 79 4.54 7.42 -5.59
N ALA A 80 5.85 7.22 -5.47
CA ALA A 80 6.62 7.46 -4.25
C ALA A 80 6.96 8.94 -4.02
N SER A 81 5.95 9.82 -3.97
CA SER A 81 6.16 11.25 -3.68
C SER A 81 5.19 11.78 -2.64
N ALA A 82 5.68 12.64 -1.74
CA ALA A 82 4.85 13.29 -0.73
C ALA A 82 3.73 14.15 -1.34
N GLU A 83 3.99 14.75 -2.51
CA GLU A 83 2.98 15.50 -3.25
C GLU A 83 1.84 14.60 -3.73
N THR A 84 2.16 13.44 -4.32
CA THR A 84 1.16 12.44 -4.71
C THR A 84 0.36 11.99 -3.49
N LYS A 85 1.02 11.67 -2.37
CA LYS A 85 0.31 11.22 -1.15
C LYS A 85 -0.63 12.30 -0.62
N ARG A 86 -0.20 13.56 -0.59
CA ARG A 86 -1.06 14.67 -0.19
C ARG A 86 -2.27 14.82 -1.11
N ARG A 87 -2.06 14.85 -2.44
CA ARG A 87 -3.13 15.02 -3.43
C ARG A 87 -4.17 13.91 -3.37
N TYR A 88 -3.73 12.65 -3.35
CA TYR A 88 -4.65 11.50 -3.32
C TYR A 88 -5.42 11.44 -2.00
N PHE A 89 -4.74 11.67 -0.88
CA PHE A 89 -5.40 11.65 0.43
C PHE A 89 -6.48 12.73 0.54
N ASP A 90 -6.20 13.93 0.04
CA ASP A 90 -7.17 15.02 -0.03
C ASP A 90 -8.38 14.63 -0.90
N ALA A 91 -8.14 14.09 -2.10
CA ALA A 91 -9.20 13.62 -2.98
C ALA A 91 -10.09 12.55 -2.34
N TYR A 92 -9.51 11.59 -1.59
CA TYR A 92 -10.31 10.55 -0.91
C TYR A 92 -11.32 11.10 0.09
N LEU A 93 -11.01 12.24 0.72
CA LEU A 93 -11.86 12.84 1.74
C LEU A 93 -12.79 13.92 1.19
N ASN A 94 -12.34 14.65 0.16
CA ASN A 94 -12.96 15.91 -0.23
C ASN A 94 -13.50 15.94 -1.67
N ASP A 95 -13.04 15.05 -2.56
CA ASP A 95 -13.56 14.96 -3.93
C ASP A 95 -14.87 14.19 -3.95
N LYS A 96 -15.96 14.90 -4.28
CA LYS A 96 -17.32 14.35 -4.34
C LYS A 96 -17.62 13.62 -5.65
N GLU A 97 -16.86 13.94 -6.71
CA GLU A 97 -17.01 13.31 -8.02
C GLU A 97 -16.18 12.01 -8.11
N LEU A 98 -15.21 11.83 -7.20
CA LEU A 98 -14.43 10.61 -7.12
C LEU A 98 -15.27 9.42 -6.67
N ALA A 99 -15.51 8.50 -7.62
CA ALA A 99 -16.24 7.27 -7.37
C ALA A 99 -15.60 6.43 -6.25
N GLU A 100 -16.45 5.86 -5.37
CA GLU A 100 -16.00 5.05 -4.25
C GLU A 100 -15.11 3.87 -4.69
N SER A 101 -15.45 3.22 -5.81
CA SER A 101 -14.68 2.10 -6.37
C SER A 101 -13.26 2.51 -6.79
N TRP A 102 -13.03 3.78 -7.12
CA TRP A 102 -11.71 4.31 -7.46
C TRP A 102 -10.87 4.53 -6.21
N ILE A 103 -11.49 4.99 -5.10
CA ILE A 103 -10.84 5.06 -3.79
C ILE A 103 -10.46 3.66 -3.34
N GLU A 104 -11.39 2.70 -3.42
CA GLU A 104 -11.16 1.31 -3.01
C GLU A 104 -10.02 0.65 -3.79
N SER A 105 -9.92 0.90 -5.10
CA SER A 105 -8.81 0.40 -5.93
C SER A 105 -7.46 1.06 -5.62
N SER A 106 -7.44 2.31 -5.15
CA SER A 106 -6.23 3.12 -5.03
C SER A 106 -5.68 3.22 -3.61
N VAL A 107 -6.49 2.97 -2.57
CA VAL A 107 -6.07 3.12 -1.18
C VAL A 107 -4.99 2.12 -0.76
N ALA A 108 -5.00 0.90 -1.31
CA ALA A 108 -3.94 -0.09 -1.06
C ALA A 108 -2.63 0.25 -1.80
N PRO A 109 -2.63 0.54 -3.11
CA PRO A 109 -1.45 1.08 -3.81
C PRO A 109 -0.87 2.34 -3.15
N PHE A 110 -1.73 3.25 -2.68
CA PHE A 110 -1.34 4.43 -1.92
C PHE A 110 -0.54 4.04 -0.68
N ASN A 111 -1.02 3.06 0.09
CA ASN A 111 -0.45 2.59 1.35
C ASN A 111 0.54 1.43 1.20
N SER A 112 1.31 1.39 0.10
CA SER A 112 2.36 0.37 -0.06
C SER A 112 3.30 0.36 1.17
N PRO A 113 3.55 -0.80 1.82
CA PRO A 113 4.45 -0.89 2.98
C PRO A 113 5.87 -0.38 2.71
N LEU A 114 6.31 -0.44 1.45
CA LEU A 114 7.60 0.11 0.99
C LEU A 114 7.68 1.63 1.10
N GLN A 115 6.54 2.30 1.22
CA GLN A 115 6.40 3.75 1.31
C GLN A 115 5.75 4.18 2.64
N SER A 116 5.82 3.33 3.67
CA SER A 116 5.19 3.56 4.98
C SER A 116 5.56 4.91 5.61
N SER A 117 6.78 5.40 5.41
CA SER A 117 7.20 6.73 5.87
C SER A 117 6.46 7.88 5.17
N LEU A 118 6.15 7.76 3.88
CA LEU A 118 5.39 8.76 3.13
C LEU A 118 3.91 8.77 3.51
N THR A 119 3.37 7.62 3.94
CA THR A 119 1.95 7.46 4.26
C THR A 119 1.63 7.62 5.74
N LEU A 120 2.63 7.51 6.62
CA LEU A 120 2.48 7.67 8.07
C LEU A 120 1.78 8.99 8.47
N PRO A 121 2.09 10.16 7.88
CA PRO A 121 1.39 11.41 8.20
C PRO A 121 -0.13 11.36 7.95
N HIS A 122 -0.59 10.46 7.09
CA HIS A 122 -1.99 10.30 6.72
C HIS A 122 -2.76 9.35 7.64
N LEU A 123 -2.08 8.55 8.47
CA LEU A 123 -2.72 7.56 9.35
C LEU A 123 -3.67 8.22 10.37
N LYS A 124 -3.21 9.25 11.09
CA LYS A 124 -4.04 9.94 12.09
C LYS A 124 -5.26 10.62 11.46
N PRO A 125 -5.12 11.40 10.36
CA PRO A 125 -6.29 11.91 9.63
C PRO A 125 -7.23 10.79 9.14
N ALA A 126 -6.69 9.67 8.65
CA ALA A 126 -7.50 8.53 8.20
C ALA A 126 -8.35 7.90 9.31
N LEU A 127 -7.81 7.80 10.53
CA LEU A 127 -8.55 7.34 11.70
C LEU A 127 -9.64 8.32 12.13
N ARG A 128 -9.36 9.63 12.07
CA ARG A 128 -10.35 10.67 12.40
C ARG A 128 -11.53 10.71 11.42
N ALA A 129 -11.33 10.29 10.18
CA ALA A 129 -12.38 10.27 9.16
C ALA A 129 -13.42 9.15 9.36
N LEU A 130 -13.15 8.14 10.21
CA LEU A 130 -13.96 6.91 10.29
C LEU A 130 -15.45 7.16 10.56
N SER A 131 -15.78 8.05 11.50
CA SER A 131 -17.18 8.34 11.85
C SER A 131 -17.95 8.97 10.68
N ALA A 132 -17.30 9.85 9.92
CA ALA A 132 -17.89 10.43 8.72
C ALA A 132 -18.04 9.38 7.61
N LEU A 133 -16.97 8.62 7.34
CA LEU A 133 -16.96 7.58 6.32
C LEU A 133 -18.02 6.50 6.59
N LYS A 134 -18.22 6.08 7.84
CA LYS A 134 -19.23 5.08 8.21
C LYS A 134 -20.66 5.54 7.89
N ARG A 135 -20.92 6.85 7.96
CA ARG A 135 -22.22 7.43 7.64
C ARG A 135 -22.48 7.56 6.15
N THR A 136 -21.43 7.73 5.34
CA THR A 136 -21.56 8.13 3.94
C THR A 136 -21.10 7.08 2.92
N ARG A 137 -20.43 6.01 3.37
CA ARG A 137 -19.83 4.99 2.49
C ARG A 137 -20.45 3.62 2.73
N LYS A 138 -20.24 2.69 1.79
CA LYS A 138 -20.72 1.31 1.91
C LYS A 138 -20.09 0.59 3.10
N ILE A 139 -20.79 -0.44 3.58
CA ILE A 139 -20.44 -1.18 4.80
C ILE A 139 -19.02 -1.77 4.79
N PHE A 140 -18.52 -2.23 3.63
CA PHE A 140 -17.18 -2.81 3.49
C PHE A 140 -16.06 -1.78 3.33
N PHE A 141 -16.39 -0.52 3.05
CA PHE A 141 -15.42 0.55 2.81
C PHE A 141 -14.49 0.75 4.01
N ILE A 142 -15.05 0.73 5.23
CA ILE A 142 -14.29 0.93 6.47
C ILE A 142 -13.20 -0.14 6.66
N ASN A 143 -13.51 -1.40 6.36
CA ASN A 143 -12.54 -2.48 6.50
C ASN A 143 -11.41 -2.35 5.48
N ASN A 144 -11.73 -1.97 4.23
CA ASN A 144 -10.72 -1.72 3.20
C ASN A 144 -9.84 -0.50 3.57
N TRP A 145 -10.45 0.58 4.05
CA TRP A 145 -9.77 1.79 4.51
C TRP A 145 -8.80 1.51 5.66
N LEU A 146 -9.27 0.85 6.72
CA LEU A 146 -8.44 0.48 7.86
C LEU A 146 -7.35 -0.52 7.47
N GLY A 147 -7.70 -1.54 6.69
CA GLY A 147 -6.75 -2.53 6.20
C GLY A 147 -5.61 -1.91 5.39
N ALA A 148 -5.90 -0.88 4.60
CA ALA A 148 -4.88 -0.15 3.85
C ALA A 148 -4.03 0.77 4.74
N PHE A 149 -4.65 1.67 5.53
CA PHE A 149 -3.89 2.65 6.31
C PHE A 149 -3.14 2.06 7.50
N ILE A 150 -3.73 1.08 8.21
CA ILE A 150 -3.06 0.39 9.32
C ILE A 150 -2.14 -0.71 8.78
N GLY A 151 -2.61 -1.51 7.82
CA GLY A 151 -1.84 -2.61 7.25
C GLY A 151 -0.64 -2.17 6.38
N GLY A 152 -0.67 -0.93 5.87
CA GLY A 152 0.48 -0.30 5.21
C GLY A 152 1.60 0.13 6.16
N GLN A 153 1.42 -0.03 7.48
CA GLN A 153 2.36 0.43 8.50
C GLN A 153 2.99 -0.71 9.28
N CYS A 154 4.20 -0.46 9.78
CA CYS A 154 4.93 -1.42 10.61
C CYS A 154 6.01 -0.71 11.45
N SER A 155 5.64 0.41 12.08
CA SER A 155 6.51 1.20 12.96
C SER A 155 5.88 1.35 14.34
N ALA A 156 6.73 1.53 15.36
CA ALA A 156 6.24 1.81 16.71
C ALA A 156 5.47 3.14 16.78
N GLU A 157 5.84 4.12 15.96
CA GLU A 157 5.14 5.40 15.83
C GLU A 157 3.72 5.24 15.28
N ALA A 158 3.54 4.41 14.25
CA ALA A 158 2.21 4.09 13.72
C ALA A 158 1.35 3.39 14.78
N LEU A 159 1.93 2.42 15.51
CA LEU A 159 1.22 1.74 16.60
C LEU A 159 0.81 2.72 17.70
N GLY A 160 1.72 3.60 18.12
CA GLY A 160 1.42 4.66 19.07
C GLY A 160 0.29 5.58 18.60
N THR A 161 0.27 5.93 17.32
CA THR A 161 -0.80 6.74 16.71
C THR A 161 -2.17 6.07 16.81
N VAL A 162 -2.27 4.77 16.50
CA VAL A 162 -3.54 4.03 16.59
C VAL A 162 -3.99 3.87 18.05
N GLN A 163 -3.06 3.56 18.96
CA GLN A 163 -3.35 3.44 20.38
C GLN A 163 -3.79 4.76 21.00
N ASP A 164 -3.16 5.88 20.63
CA ASP A 164 -3.58 7.21 21.05
C ASP A 164 -4.99 7.56 20.55
N PHE A 165 -5.31 7.22 19.30
CA PHE A 165 -6.64 7.40 18.76
C PHE A 165 -7.68 6.61 19.57
N LEU A 166 -7.43 5.31 19.82
CA LEU A 166 -8.32 4.45 20.60
C LEU A 166 -8.48 4.90 22.08
N ARG A 167 -7.47 5.54 22.67
CA ARG A 167 -7.54 6.09 24.03
C ARG A 167 -8.33 7.39 24.11
N ARG A 168 -8.11 8.30 23.16
CA ARG A 168 -8.67 9.66 23.21
C ARG A 168 -10.11 9.73 22.70
N GLU A 169 -10.49 8.86 21.78
CA GLU A 169 -11.82 8.90 21.16
C GLU A 169 -12.82 8.03 21.93
N ALA A 170 -13.20 8.49 23.14
CA ALA A 170 -14.18 7.79 23.99
C ALA A 170 -15.58 7.69 23.35
N SER A 171 -15.90 8.63 22.45
CA SER A 171 -17.13 8.68 21.65
C SER A 171 -17.12 7.80 20.40
N LEU A 172 -16.03 7.09 20.11
CA LEU A 172 -15.98 6.21 18.95
C LEU A 172 -17.02 5.10 19.09
N ASP A 173 -17.93 5.01 18.11
CA ASP A 173 -18.93 3.95 18.06
C ASP A 173 -18.29 2.56 18.23
N ARG A 174 -18.98 1.67 18.97
CA ARG A 174 -18.45 0.37 19.38
C ARG A 174 -17.99 -0.48 18.19
N ASP A 175 -18.74 -0.48 17.09
CA ASP A 175 -18.39 -1.23 15.88
C ASP A 175 -17.13 -0.66 15.21
N LEU A 176 -16.97 0.67 15.13
CA LEU A 176 -15.75 1.28 14.62
C LEU A 176 -14.54 0.95 15.50
N ARG A 177 -14.71 0.99 16.82
CA ARG A 177 -13.65 0.64 17.77
C ARG A 177 -13.17 -0.80 17.56
N LEU A 178 -14.09 -1.75 17.41
CA LEU A 178 -13.76 -3.15 17.17
C LEU A 178 -13.00 -3.33 15.84
N LYS A 179 -13.43 -2.66 14.76
CA LYS A 179 -12.74 -2.71 13.47
C LYS A 179 -11.32 -2.14 13.53
N VAL A 180 -11.12 -1.05 14.27
CA VAL A 180 -9.78 -0.48 14.47
C VAL A 180 -8.90 -1.46 15.25
N LEU A 181 -9.42 -2.07 16.33
CA LEU A 181 -8.70 -3.08 17.09
C LEU A 181 -8.30 -4.27 16.22
N GLU A 182 -9.24 -4.83 15.45
CA GLU A 182 -8.99 -5.95 14.53
C GLU A 182 -7.89 -5.62 13.51
N ALA A 183 -7.96 -4.44 12.88
CA ALA A 183 -6.94 -3.99 11.93
C ALA A 183 -5.57 -3.77 12.60
N THR A 184 -5.53 -3.48 13.90
CA THR A 184 -4.30 -3.21 14.68
C THR A 184 -3.49 -4.48 14.96
N ASP A 185 -4.11 -5.66 15.03
CA ASP A 185 -3.43 -6.94 15.29
C ASP A 185 -2.26 -7.19 14.34
N GLY A 186 -2.44 -6.86 13.05
CA GLY A 186 -1.40 -6.98 12.03
C GLY A 186 -0.21 -6.06 12.30
N LEU A 187 -0.49 -4.80 12.65
CA LEU A 187 0.50 -3.79 12.99
C LEU A 187 1.29 -4.18 14.25
N GLU A 188 0.61 -4.61 15.31
CA GLU A 188 1.26 -5.07 16.55
C GLU A 188 2.20 -6.24 16.31
N ARG A 189 1.73 -7.25 15.55
CA ARG A 189 2.57 -8.40 15.17
C ARG A 189 3.80 -7.95 14.40
N CYS A 190 3.63 -7.05 13.42
CA CYS A 190 4.71 -6.56 12.59
C CYS A 190 5.76 -5.79 13.41
N VAL A 191 5.32 -4.89 14.30
CA VAL A 191 6.20 -4.13 15.20
C VAL A 191 6.98 -5.06 16.13
N ARG A 192 6.31 -6.03 16.76
CA ARG A 192 6.93 -7.01 17.66
C ARG A 192 7.98 -7.86 16.94
N ILE A 193 7.70 -8.32 15.72
CA ILE A 193 8.67 -9.06 14.89
C ILE A 193 9.87 -8.17 14.60
N LYS A 194 9.65 -6.94 14.10
CA LYS A 194 10.75 -6.01 13.82
C LYS A 194 11.61 -5.75 15.05
N GLN A 195 11.02 -5.52 16.22
CA GLN A 195 11.75 -5.31 17.46
C GLN A 195 12.58 -6.54 17.86
N LYS A 196 11.99 -7.74 17.79
CA LYS A 196 12.68 -9.00 18.13
C LYS A 196 13.89 -9.25 17.22
N PHE A 197 13.77 -9.00 15.92
CA PHE A 197 14.81 -9.32 14.94
C PHE A 197 15.74 -8.14 14.61
N LYS A 198 15.43 -6.90 15.01
CA LYS A 198 16.36 -5.75 14.91
C LYS A 198 17.68 -6.02 15.64
N VAL A 199 17.63 -6.78 16.73
CA VAL A 199 18.77 -7.13 17.58
C VAL A 199 19.68 -8.19 16.94
N GLN A 200 19.16 -9.01 16.02
CA GLN A 200 19.95 -10.11 15.41
C GLN A 200 20.76 -9.66 14.19
N GLY A 201 20.31 -8.66 13.43
CA GLY A 201 21.07 -8.12 12.29
C GLY A 201 22.34 -7.36 12.69
N SER A 202 22.37 -6.78 13.89
CA SER A 202 23.59 -6.17 14.46
C SER A 202 24.63 -7.23 14.83
N LYS A 203 24.20 -8.36 15.41
CA LYS A 203 25.09 -9.46 15.81
C LYS A 203 25.67 -10.23 14.62
N PHE A 204 24.90 -10.39 13.54
CA PHE A 204 25.38 -11.03 12.30
C PHE A 204 26.48 -10.23 11.57
N ASN A 205 26.53 -8.90 11.76
CA ASN A 205 27.60 -8.08 11.19
C ASN A 205 28.87 -8.09 12.04
N GLU A 206 28.78 -8.26 13.36
CA GLU A 206 29.96 -8.34 14.24
C GLU A 206 30.70 -9.69 14.11
N GLU A 207 29.99 -10.79 13.88
CA GLU A 207 30.60 -12.12 13.66
C GLU A 207 31.28 -12.25 12.28
N ARG A 208 30.94 -11.43 11.28
CA ARG A 208 31.64 -11.43 9.99
C ARG A 208 32.94 -10.64 10.00
N VAL A 209 33.07 -9.63 10.87
CA VAL A 209 34.27 -8.80 10.97
C VAL A 209 35.37 -9.49 11.78
N SER A 210 35.04 -10.50 12.59
CA SER A 210 35.97 -11.21 13.48
C SER A 210 36.55 -12.52 12.90
N VAL A 211 36.15 -12.91 11.70
CA VAL A 211 36.69 -14.11 11.00
C VAL A 211 37.73 -13.74 9.93
N ASP A 212 37.86 -12.45 9.59
CA ASP A 212 38.82 -11.92 8.62
C ASP A 212 39.95 -11.06 9.27
N SER A 213 40.21 -11.23 10.57
CA SER A 213 41.28 -10.53 11.31
C SER A 213 42.34 -11.46 11.87
#